data_AF-A0A381YGV0-F1
#
_entry.id   AF-A0A381YGV0-F1
#
_cell.length_a   1.000
_cell.length_b   1.000
_cell.length_c   1.000
_cell.angle_alpha   90.00
_cell.angle_beta   90.00
_cell.angle_gamma   90.00
#
_symmetry.space_group_name_H-M   'P 1'
#
loop_
_entity.id
_entity.type
_entity.pdbx_description
1 polymer ?
#
loop_
_entity_poly.entity_id
_entity_poly.type
_entity_poly.pdbx_seq_one_letter_code
_entity_poly.pdbx_strand_id
1 'polypeptide(L)'
;MGKKEITRINKTAHDYGLQTIADIKLNDIGNTNLVTTKTLWSLGFDAVIANPIMGLDALSKIVKTAHNNNNGVIALCHMSSPEAKLSYDMNVKLSNSKLTSLYNVFLKWAISSKTDGIIVGATFPKIIKECKKAIGRKMDIYSPGVGVQGGNPKQTIESGSDFLIVGRTILNSKNPVQTAKKLQLASI
;
A
#
# COMPACT_ATOMS: atom_id res chain seq x y z
N MET A 1 -16.05 -3.32 13.66
CA MET A 1 -16.65 -4.25 12.70
C MET A 1 -16.35 -5.68 13.13
N GLY A 2 -17.35 -6.56 13.11
CA GLY A 2 -17.15 -7.97 13.51
C GLY A 2 -16.68 -8.84 12.34
N LYS A 3 -16.19 -10.06 12.64
CA LYS A 3 -15.76 -11.04 11.62
C LYS A 3 -16.82 -11.29 10.53
N LYS A 4 -18.09 -11.44 10.94
CA LYS A 4 -19.23 -11.65 10.02
C LYS A 4 -19.40 -10.51 9.02
N GLU A 5 -19.23 -9.28 9.49
CA GLU A 5 -19.38 -8.08 8.66
C GLU A 5 -18.24 -7.94 7.64
N ILE A 6 -17.00 -8.15 8.07
CA ILE A 6 -15.82 -8.14 7.19
C ILE A 6 -15.96 -9.20 6.10
N THR A 7 -16.31 -10.44 6.48
CA THR A 7 -16.49 -11.55 5.54
C THR A 7 -17.58 -11.24 4.51
N ARG A 8 -18.69 -10.62 4.95
CA ARG A 8 -19.77 -10.19 4.05
C ARG A 8 -19.28 -9.14 3.04
N ILE A 9 -18.52 -8.14 3.49
CA ILE A 9 -17.98 -7.09 2.61
C ILE A 9 -17.04 -7.68 1.56
N ASN A 10 -16.10 -8.53 1.99
CA ASN A 10 -15.15 -9.17 1.08
C ASN A 10 -15.88 -10.05 0.06
N LYS A 11 -16.82 -10.88 0.51
CA LYS A 11 -17.65 -11.69 -0.40
C LYS A 11 -18.38 -10.82 -1.42
N THR A 12 -19.02 -9.73 -0.98
CA THR A 12 -19.70 -8.81 -1.90
C THR A 12 -18.74 -8.20 -2.91
N ALA A 13 -17.56 -7.75 -2.50
CA ALA A 13 -16.56 -7.24 -3.45
C ALA A 13 -16.18 -8.30 -4.50
N HIS A 14 -15.94 -9.54 -4.07
CA HIS A 14 -15.63 -10.67 -4.94
C HIS A 14 -16.77 -11.04 -5.89
N ASP A 15 -18.02 -10.98 -5.44
CA ASP A 15 -19.21 -11.22 -6.29
C ASP A 15 -19.30 -10.19 -7.45
N TYR A 16 -18.66 -9.02 -7.31
CA TYR A 16 -18.50 -8.00 -8.35
C TYR A 16 -17.13 -8.03 -9.06
N GLY A 17 -16.31 -9.06 -8.83
CA GLY A 17 -14.99 -9.22 -9.47
C GLY A 17 -13.92 -8.25 -8.95
N LEU A 18 -14.10 -7.68 -7.76
CA LEU A 18 -13.16 -6.76 -7.13
C LEU A 18 -12.26 -7.48 -6.11
N GLN A 19 -11.02 -7.04 -5.98
CA GLN A 19 -10.11 -7.47 -4.92
C GLN A 19 -10.21 -6.57 -3.68
N THR A 20 -9.84 -7.13 -2.54
CA THR A 20 -9.90 -6.49 -1.23
C THR A 20 -8.53 -6.50 -0.55
N ILE A 21 -8.17 -5.35 0.04
CA ILE A 21 -6.87 -5.15 0.67
C ILE A 21 -7.11 -4.75 2.13
N ALA A 22 -6.47 -5.46 3.06
CA ALA A 22 -6.46 -5.09 4.46
C ALA A 22 -5.38 -4.04 4.73
N ASP A 23 -5.77 -2.76 4.84
CA ASP A 23 -4.88 -1.66 5.21
C ASP A 23 -4.65 -1.57 6.73
N ILE A 24 -3.96 -2.57 7.29
CA ILE A 24 -3.65 -2.61 8.72
C ILE A 24 -2.22 -2.16 9.07
N LYS A 25 -1.38 -1.92 8.05
CA LYS A 25 0.04 -1.51 8.19
C LYS A 25 0.81 -2.38 9.18
N LEU A 26 0.66 -3.70 9.04
CA LEU A 26 1.20 -4.72 9.95
C LEU A 26 2.68 -4.47 10.26
N ASN A 27 3.07 -4.46 11.55
CA ASN A 27 4.43 -4.05 11.97
C ASN A 27 4.97 -4.74 13.24
N ASP A 28 4.46 -5.92 13.59
CA ASP A 28 4.81 -6.62 14.83
C ASP A 28 5.94 -7.65 14.60
N ILE A 29 6.28 -8.46 15.62
CA ILE A 29 7.21 -9.59 15.48
C ILE A 29 6.64 -10.70 14.59
N GLY A 30 7.52 -11.52 14.03
CA GLY A 30 7.17 -12.48 12.98
C GLY A 30 6.02 -13.43 13.32
N ASN A 31 5.92 -13.97 14.55
CA ASN A 31 4.83 -14.88 14.90
C ASN A 31 3.47 -14.19 14.96
N THR A 32 3.40 -13.01 15.58
CA THR A 32 2.19 -12.17 15.66
C THR A 32 1.69 -11.79 14.27
N ASN A 33 2.60 -11.42 13.38
CA ASN A 33 2.26 -11.07 12.00
C ASN A 33 1.65 -12.26 11.25
N LEU A 34 2.19 -13.47 11.41
CA LEU A 34 1.68 -14.67 10.73
C LEU A 34 0.29 -15.08 11.21
N VAL A 35 0.01 -14.96 12.51
CA VAL A 35 -1.33 -15.23 13.05
C VAL A 35 -2.32 -14.19 12.51
N THR A 36 -1.91 -12.93 12.47
CA THR A 36 -2.73 -11.83 11.94
C THR A 36 -3.03 -12.03 10.46
N THR A 37 -2.03 -12.30 9.62
CA THR A 37 -2.25 -12.50 8.18
C THR A 37 -3.12 -13.71 7.88
N LYS A 38 -2.89 -14.85 8.55
CA LYS A 38 -3.78 -16.03 8.42
C LYS A 38 -5.22 -15.70 8.78
N THR A 39 -5.42 -14.90 9.84
CA THR A 39 -6.75 -14.45 10.23
C THR A 39 -7.38 -13.59 9.14
N LEU A 40 -6.64 -12.62 8.58
CA LEU A 40 -7.14 -11.76 7.50
C LEU A 40 -7.50 -12.55 6.24
N TRP A 41 -6.69 -13.54 5.86
CA TRP A 41 -6.97 -14.41 4.71
C TRP A 41 -8.23 -15.25 4.96
N SER A 42 -8.40 -15.78 6.17
CA SER A 42 -9.64 -16.50 6.54
C SER A 42 -10.90 -15.63 6.52
N LEU A 43 -10.74 -14.30 6.56
CA LEU A 43 -11.82 -13.32 6.40
C LEU A 43 -12.04 -12.92 4.94
N GLY A 44 -11.27 -13.47 4.00
CA GLY A 44 -11.41 -13.25 2.56
C GLY A 44 -10.64 -12.04 2.01
N PHE A 45 -9.64 -11.50 2.71
CA PHE A 45 -8.79 -10.47 2.11
C PHE A 45 -7.81 -11.07 1.09
N ASP A 46 -7.62 -10.39 -0.03
CA ASP A 46 -6.71 -10.81 -1.10
C ASP A 46 -5.27 -10.38 -0.83
N ALA A 47 -5.09 -9.21 -0.20
CA ALA A 47 -3.78 -8.70 0.17
C ALA A 47 -3.78 -7.97 1.50
N VAL A 48 -2.59 -7.79 2.07
CA VAL A 48 -2.36 -7.01 3.30
C VAL A 48 -1.32 -5.91 3.06
N ILE A 49 -1.48 -4.77 3.71
CA ILE A 49 -0.42 -3.75 3.77
C ILE A 49 0.45 -4.00 5.00
N ALA A 50 1.76 -4.13 4.78
CA ALA A 50 2.76 -4.34 5.82
C ALA A 50 3.76 -3.18 5.85
N ASN A 51 4.20 -2.81 7.05
CA ASN A 51 5.22 -1.78 7.24
C ASN A 51 6.62 -2.43 7.34
N PRO A 52 7.53 -2.17 6.39
CA PRO A 52 8.86 -2.78 6.41
C PRO A 52 9.72 -2.42 7.63
N ILE A 53 9.32 -1.46 8.47
CA ILE A 53 10.04 -1.09 9.71
C ILE A 53 10.38 -2.29 10.62
N MET A 54 9.59 -3.37 10.55
CA MET A 54 9.83 -4.62 11.28
C MET A 54 11.10 -5.38 10.85
N GLY A 55 11.71 -4.99 9.73
CA GLY A 55 12.92 -5.60 9.17
C GLY A 55 12.67 -6.48 7.94
N LEU A 56 13.73 -6.62 7.11
CA LEU A 56 13.71 -7.36 5.85
C LEU A 56 13.28 -8.83 6.02
N ASP A 57 13.79 -9.52 7.04
CA ASP A 57 13.50 -10.94 7.24
C ASP A 57 12.04 -11.17 7.62
N ALA A 58 11.50 -10.30 8.49
CA ALA A 58 10.10 -10.35 8.89
C ALA A 58 9.17 -10.06 7.70
N LEU A 59 9.48 -9.05 6.88
CA LEU A 59 8.76 -8.77 5.63
C LEU A 59 8.80 -9.97 4.68
N SER A 60 10.00 -10.52 4.42
CA SER A 60 10.20 -11.66 3.52
C SER A 60 9.43 -12.90 3.96
N LYS A 61 9.33 -13.14 5.27
CA LYS A 61 8.55 -14.25 5.83
C LYS A 61 7.04 -14.07 5.58
N ILE A 62 6.52 -12.85 5.71
CA ILE A 62 5.12 -12.54 5.41
C ILE A 62 4.85 -12.78 3.92
N VAL A 63 5.69 -12.24 3.03
CA VAL A 63 5.55 -12.41 1.58
C VAL A 63 5.54 -13.89 1.19
N LYS A 64 6.54 -14.66 1.63
CA LYS A 64 6.62 -16.10 1.35
C LYS A 64 5.36 -16.84 1.80
N THR A 65 4.85 -16.51 2.99
CA THR A 65 3.64 -17.16 3.52
C THR A 65 2.40 -16.76 2.72
N ALA A 66 2.29 -15.49 2.31
CA ALA A 66 1.18 -14.99 1.51
C ALA A 66 1.14 -15.65 0.14
N HIS A 67 2.27 -15.71 -0.56
CA HIS A 67 2.38 -16.33 -1.87
C HIS A 67 2.04 -17.82 -1.85
N ASN A 68 2.42 -18.55 -0.78
CA ASN A 68 2.02 -19.95 -0.60
C ASN A 68 0.49 -20.15 -0.46
N ASN A 69 -0.25 -19.10 -0.09
CA ASN A 69 -1.71 -19.13 0.04
C ASN A 69 -2.41 -18.33 -1.07
N ASN A 70 -1.69 -17.95 -2.13
CA ASN A 70 -2.19 -17.14 -3.24
C ASN A 70 -2.74 -15.76 -2.79
N ASN A 71 -2.10 -15.16 -1.78
CA ASN A 71 -2.39 -13.82 -1.28
C ASN A 71 -1.24 -12.84 -1.58
N GLY A 72 -1.57 -11.55 -1.61
CA GLY A 72 -0.62 -10.47 -1.86
C GLY A 72 -0.13 -9.73 -0.60
N VAL A 73 1.02 -9.07 -0.73
CA VAL A 73 1.59 -8.18 0.28
C VAL A 73 2.02 -6.87 -0.38
N ILE A 74 1.58 -5.76 0.20
CA ILE A 74 1.92 -4.42 -0.25
C ILE A 74 2.76 -3.73 0.82
N ALA A 75 3.97 -3.29 0.48
CA ALA A 75 4.90 -2.66 1.42
C ALA A 75 4.67 -1.16 1.55
N LEU A 76 4.54 -0.66 2.77
CA LEU A 76 4.45 0.77 3.05
C LEU A 76 5.83 1.46 2.90
N CYS A 77 6.08 2.09 1.75
CA CYS A 77 7.34 2.81 1.50
C CYS A 77 7.25 4.29 1.91
N HIS A 78 6.13 4.96 1.64
CA HIS A 78 5.94 6.37 2.00
C HIS A 78 4.45 6.70 2.21
N MET A 79 4.13 7.49 3.23
CA MET A 79 2.75 7.91 3.53
C MET A 79 2.36 9.17 2.76
N SER A 80 1.06 9.48 2.70
CA SER A 80 0.57 10.71 2.05
C SER A 80 0.49 11.92 2.98
N SER A 81 0.64 11.72 4.29
CA SER A 81 0.53 12.81 5.25
C SER A 81 1.77 13.70 5.20
N PRO A 82 1.67 15.00 5.55
CA PRO A 82 2.83 15.90 5.58
C PRO A 82 3.96 15.42 6.50
N GLU A 83 3.61 14.76 7.61
CA GLU A 83 4.55 14.22 8.60
C GLU A 83 5.41 13.08 8.06
N ALA A 84 5.05 12.51 6.91
CA ALA A 84 5.85 11.50 6.23
C ALA A 84 7.26 12.01 5.93
N LYS A 85 7.42 13.31 5.65
CA LYS A 85 8.74 13.93 5.42
C LYS A 85 9.65 13.87 6.66
N LEU A 86 9.10 13.89 7.86
CA LEU A 86 9.90 13.80 9.09
C LEU A 86 10.32 12.37 9.43
N SER A 87 9.61 11.37 8.91
CA SER A 87 9.77 9.96 9.26
C SER A 87 10.38 9.13 8.12
N TYR A 88 9.81 9.21 6.92
CA TYR A 88 10.23 8.41 5.76
C TYR A 88 11.38 9.05 4.97
N ASP A 89 11.50 10.38 4.99
CA ASP A 89 12.63 11.08 4.32
C ASP A 89 13.84 11.24 5.25
N MET A 90 13.75 10.77 6.50
CA MET A 90 14.87 10.84 7.44
C MET A 90 16.08 10.10 6.87
N ASN A 91 17.25 10.70 7.04
CA ASN A 91 18.51 10.09 6.61
C ASN A 91 18.89 8.96 7.56
N VAL A 92 19.07 7.77 7.02
CA VAL A 92 19.51 6.55 7.72
C VAL A 92 20.77 5.99 7.06
N LYS A 93 21.56 5.28 7.86
CA LYS A 93 22.74 4.56 7.41
C LYS A 93 22.64 3.13 7.90
N LEU A 94 22.45 2.19 6.98
CA LEU A 94 22.57 0.77 7.28
C LEU A 94 24.07 0.43 7.43
N SER A 95 24.39 -0.65 8.14
CA SER A 95 25.78 -1.06 8.33
C SER A 95 26.51 -1.14 6.98
N ASN A 96 27.64 -0.46 6.87
CA ASN A 96 28.45 -0.34 5.65
C ASN A 96 27.74 0.21 4.40
N SER A 97 26.60 0.91 4.53
CA SER A 97 25.92 1.56 3.41
C SER A 97 26.23 3.06 3.32
N LYS A 98 26.00 3.63 2.13
CA LYS A 98 25.87 5.09 1.98
C LYS A 98 24.64 5.58 2.75
N LEU A 99 24.65 6.86 3.12
CA LEU A 99 23.48 7.54 3.67
C LEU A 99 22.34 7.49 2.64
N THR A 100 21.12 7.21 3.10
CA THR A 100 19.93 7.13 2.25
C THR A 100 18.69 7.49 3.07
N SER A 101 17.54 7.72 2.43
CA SER A 101 16.28 7.93 3.15
C SER A 101 15.68 6.61 3.63
N LEU A 102 14.87 6.66 4.68
CA LEU A 102 14.16 5.48 5.19
C LEU A 102 13.23 4.85 4.12
N TYR A 103 12.51 5.66 3.33
CA TYR A 103 11.67 5.13 2.25
C TYR A 103 12.48 4.35 1.21
N ASN A 104 13.72 4.77 0.93
CA ASN A 104 14.60 4.07 -0.01
C ASN A 104 15.08 2.73 0.56
N VAL A 105 15.25 2.62 1.89
CA VAL A 105 15.49 1.32 2.54
C VAL A 105 14.28 0.42 2.37
N PHE A 106 13.08 0.93 2.67
CA PHE A 106 11.83 0.17 2.54
C PHE A 106 11.56 -0.28 1.11
N LEU A 107 11.80 0.59 0.12
CA LEU A 107 11.70 0.26 -1.29
C LEU A 107 12.64 -0.88 -1.69
N LYS A 108 13.90 -0.84 -1.25
CA LYS A 108 14.86 -1.92 -1.51
C LYS A 108 14.42 -3.23 -0.86
N TRP A 109 13.89 -3.18 0.36
CA TRP A 109 13.39 -4.36 1.04
C TRP A 109 12.15 -4.94 0.34
N ALA A 110 11.22 -4.10 -0.09
CA ALA A 110 10.05 -4.50 -0.87
C ALA A 110 10.46 -5.24 -2.16
N ILE A 111 11.41 -4.69 -2.91
CA ILE A 111 11.95 -5.31 -4.13
C ILE A 111 12.63 -6.66 -3.82
N SER A 112 13.50 -6.69 -2.80
CA SER A 112 14.24 -7.91 -2.42
C SER A 112 13.31 -9.02 -1.93
N SER A 113 12.28 -8.66 -1.15
CA SER A 113 11.26 -9.58 -0.65
C SER A 113 10.25 -9.98 -1.71
N LYS A 114 10.22 -9.32 -2.88
CA LYS A 114 9.24 -9.53 -3.97
C LYS A 114 7.80 -9.30 -3.52
N THR A 115 7.55 -8.24 -2.77
CA THR A 115 6.17 -7.81 -2.48
C THR A 115 5.42 -7.49 -3.78
N ASP A 116 4.10 -7.63 -3.79
CA ASP A 116 3.26 -7.45 -4.98
C ASP A 116 3.05 -5.97 -5.32
N GLY A 117 3.19 -5.08 -4.32
CA GLY A 117 3.12 -3.65 -4.53
C GLY A 117 3.77 -2.82 -3.42
N ILE A 118 3.76 -1.51 -3.61
CA ILE A 118 4.18 -0.52 -2.60
C ILE A 118 3.13 0.56 -2.39
N ILE A 119 3.09 1.11 -1.17
CA ILE A 119 2.39 2.35 -0.88
C ILE A 119 3.35 3.53 -1.01
N VAL A 120 2.96 4.52 -1.82
CA VAL A 120 3.64 5.82 -1.92
C VAL A 120 2.60 6.93 -2.00
N GLY A 121 2.65 7.91 -1.09
CA GLY A 121 1.65 8.97 -1.01
C GLY A 121 1.49 9.81 -2.28
N ALA A 122 0.24 10.02 -2.71
CA ALA A 122 -0.14 10.84 -3.87
C ALA A 122 0.30 12.31 -3.77
N THR A 123 0.55 12.79 -2.55
CA THR A 123 1.04 14.14 -2.24
C THR A 123 2.53 14.31 -2.52
N PHE A 124 3.26 13.23 -2.88
CA PHE A 124 4.69 13.21 -3.14
C PHE A 124 5.03 12.65 -4.53
N PRO A 125 4.62 13.32 -5.63
CA PRO A 125 4.78 12.81 -7.00
C PRO A 125 6.25 12.56 -7.41
N LYS A 126 7.21 13.28 -6.81
CA LYS A 126 8.64 13.03 -7.04
C LYS A 126 9.07 11.65 -6.52
N ILE A 127 8.61 11.27 -5.32
CA ILE A 127 8.89 9.97 -4.72
C ILE A 127 8.23 8.86 -5.54
N ILE A 128 7.00 9.08 -6.04
CA ILE A 128 6.33 8.12 -6.94
C ILE A 128 7.18 7.87 -8.19
N LYS A 129 7.70 8.92 -8.84
CA LYS A 129 8.57 8.79 -10.03
C LYS A 129 9.85 8.00 -9.73
N GLU A 130 10.49 8.30 -8.61
CA GLU A 130 11.70 7.59 -8.17
C GLU A 130 11.42 6.11 -7.91
N CYS A 131 10.33 5.80 -7.18
CA CYS A 131 9.89 4.44 -6.92
C CYS A 131 9.55 3.70 -8.22
N LYS A 132 8.80 4.30 -9.14
CA LYS A 132 8.43 3.68 -10.41
C LYS A 132 9.66 3.35 -11.25
N LYS A 133 10.65 4.26 -11.28
CA LYS A 133 11.93 4.02 -11.95
C LYS A 133 12.68 2.83 -11.36
N ALA A 134 12.62 2.65 -10.04
CA ALA A 134 13.32 1.55 -9.36
C ALA A 134 12.64 0.19 -9.54
N ILE A 135 11.30 0.12 -9.45
CA ILE A 135 10.55 -1.15 -9.51
C ILE A 135 10.23 -1.59 -10.95
N GLY A 136 10.16 -0.65 -11.90
CA GLY A 136 9.75 -0.90 -13.28
C GLY A 136 8.32 -1.44 -13.37
N ARG A 137 8.15 -2.58 -14.04
CA ARG A 137 6.86 -3.30 -14.18
C ARG A 137 6.72 -4.51 -13.25
N LYS A 138 7.61 -4.64 -12.26
CA LYS A 138 7.64 -5.83 -11.38
C LYS A 138 6.61 -5.77 -10.26
N MET A 139 6.13 -4.59 -9.94
CA MET A 139 5.26 -4.31 -8.79
C MET A 139 4.38 -3.10 -9.10
N ASP A 140 3.23 -3.04 -8.44
CA ASP A 140 2.30 -1.92 -8.55
C ASP A 140 2.52 -0.86 -7.46
N ILE A 141 2.23 0.40 -7.78
CA ILE A 141 2.22 1.52 -6.84
C ILE A 141 0.79 1.89 -6.50
N TYR A 142 0.46 1.85 -5.21
CA TYR A 142 -0.81 2.29 -4.67
C TYR A 142 -0.63 3.61 -3.92
N SER A 143 -1.34 4.64 -4.35
CA SER A 143 -1.16 6.00 -3.83
C SER A 143 -2.39 6.52 -3.09
N PRO A 144 -2.37 6.53 -1.73
CA PRO A 144 -3.35 7.25 -0.93
C PRO A 144 -3.11 8.76 -0.95
N GLY A 145 -4.14 9.53 -0.62
CA GLY A 145 -4.03 10.98 -0.40
C GLY A 145 -4.63 11.86 -1.49
N VAL A 146 -5.19 11.26 -2.55
CA VAL A 146 -6.02 12.00 -3.51
C VAL A 146 -7.29 12.53 -2.83
N GLY A 147 -7.69 13.75 -3.19
CA GLY A 147 -8.86 14.42 -2.60
C GLY A 147 -8.53 15.15 -1.30
N VAL A 148 -8.94 14.61 -0.14
CA VAL A 148 -8.85 15.31 1.15
C VAL A 148 -7.45 15.80 1.52
N GLN A 149 -6.39 15.05 1.16
CA GLN A 149 -5.01 15.43 1.46
C GLN A 149 -4.35 16.26 0.34
N GLY A 150 -5.09 16.62 -0.71
CA GLY A 150 -4.62 17.50 -1.78
C GLY A 150 -3.86 16.81 -2.91
N GLY A 151 -3.75 15.47 -2.93
CA GLY A 151 -3.17 14.75 -4.06
C GLY A 151 -4.00 14.94 -5.34
N ASN A 152 -3.33 15.30 -6.44
CA ASN A 152 -3.96 15.45 -7.75
C ASN A 152 -4.02 14.09 -8.47
N PRO A 153 -5.20 13.59 -8.89
CA PRO A 153 -5.34 12.27 -9.52
C PRO A 153 -4.45 12.10 -10.76
N LYS A 154 -4.57 13.02 -11.74
CA LYS A 154 -3.83 12.98 -13.00
C LYS A 154 -2.32 12.98 -12.78
N GLN A 155 -1.81 13.92 -11.99
CA GLN A 155 -0.38 14.03 -11.69
C GLN A 155 0.14 12.77 -10.99
N THR A 156 -0.67 12.13 -10.15
CA THR A 156 -0.29 10.92 -9.41
C THR A 156 -0.10 9.74 -10.37
N ILE A 157 -1.03 9.54 -11.32
CA ILE A 157 -0.91 8.53 -12.37
C ILE A 157 0.26 8.83 -13.32
N GLU A 158 0.38 10.07 -13.81
CA GLU A 158 1.50 10.50 -14.67
C GLU A 158 2.88 10.35 -13.99
N SER A 159 2.90 10.37 -12.66
CA SER A 159 4.12 10.13 -11.88
C SER A 159 4.49 8.65 -11.76
N GLY A 160 3.59 7.74 -12.15
CA GLY A 160 3.85 6.30 -12.19
C GLY A 160 3.02 5.48 -11.20
N SER A 161 2.02 6.08 -10.54
CA SER A 161 1.07 5.32 -9.72
C SER A 161 0.19 4.43 -10.59
N ASP A 162 -0.03 3.20 -10.16
CA ASP A 162 -0.90 2.25 -10.85
C ASP A 162 -2.33 2.31 -10.27
N PHE A 163 -2.46 2.54 -8.95
CA PHE A 163 -3.75 2.65 -8.27
C PHE A 163 -3.85 3.88 -7.36
N LEU A 164 -5.00 4.55 -7.36
CA LEU A 164 -5.31 5.61 -6.41
C LEU A 164 -6.15 5.04 -5.26
N ILE A 165 -5.79 5.34 -4.01
CA ILE A 165 -6.60 4.98 -2.84
C ILE A 165 -7.41 6.21 -2.40
N VAL A 166 -8.72 6.17 -2.64
CA VAL A 166 -9.64 7.28 -2.31
C VAL A 166 -10.77 6.78 -1.40
N GLY A 167 -10.75 7.23 -0.13
CA GLY A 167 -11.76 6.87 0.87
C GLY A 167 -12.79 7.98 1.09
N ARG A 168 -12.52 8.86 2.06
CA ARG A 168 -13.45 9.92 2.55
C ARG A 168 -14.08 10.76 1.44
N THR A 169 -13.34 11.10 0.38
CA THR A 169 -13.90 11.87 -0.74
C THR A 169 -15.07 11.17 -1.41
N ILE A 170 -15.04 9.83 -1.53
CA ILE A 170 -16.14 9.03 -2.06
C ILE A 170 -17.18 8.77 -0.98
N LEU A 171 -16.76 8.25 0.17
CA LEU A 171 -17.67 7.78 1.24
C LEU A 171 -18.51 8.89 1.87
N ASN A 172 -17.98 10.11 1.95
CA ASN A 172 -18.69 11.26 2.53
C ASN A 172 -19.37 12.14 1.47
N SER A 173 -19.34 11.74 0.20
CA SER A 173 -20.01 12.48 -0.88
C SER A 173 -21.52 12.31 -0.79
N LYS A 174 -22.27 13.35 -1.17
CA LYS A 174 -23.72 13.26 -1.40
C LYS A 174 -24.08 12.25 -2.49
N ASN A 175 -23.17 12.01 -3.44
CA ASN A 175 -23.34 11.01 -4.50
C ASN A 175 -22.01 10.25 -4.72
N PRO A 176 -21.76 9.17 -3.96
CA PRO A 176 -20.51 8.41 -4.03
C PRO A 176 -20.21 7.84 -5.42
N VAL A 177 -21.24 7.36 -6.14
CA VAL A 177 -21.09 6.80 -7.49
C VAL A 177 -20.61 7.86 -8.48
N GLN A 178 -21.24 9.04 -8.48
CA GLN A 178 -20.82 10.13 -9.36
C GLN A 178 -19.41 10.63 -9.00
N THR A 179 -19.09 10.72 -7.71
CA THR A 179 -17.75 11.12 -7.27
C THR A 179 -16.69 10.12 -7.72
N ALA A 180 -16.94 8.80 -7.58
CA ALA A 180 -16.02 7.77 -8.06
C ALA A 180 -15.80 7.87 -9.59
N LYS A 181 -16.87 8.05 -10.38
CA LYS A 181 -16.76 8.25 -11.84
C LYS A 181 -15.94 9.49 -12.21
N LYS A 182 -16.15 10.62 -11.51
CA LYS A 182 -15.37 11.84 -11.75
C LYS A 182 -13.88 11.65 -11.46
N LEU A 183 -13.55 10.95 -10.37
CA LEU A 183 -12.16 10.65 -10.02
C LEU A 183 -11.51 9.73 -11.06
N GLN A 184 -12.23 8.70 -11.52
CA GLN A 184 -11.77 7.82 -12.59
C GLN A 184 -11.45 8.62 -13.85
N LEU A 185 -12.37 9.47 -14.33
CA LEU A 185 -12.17 10.30 -15.51
C LEU A 185 -11.02 11.29 -15.35
N ALA A 186 -10.82 11.85 -14.15
CA ALA A 186 -9.72 12.76 -13.85
C ALA A 186 -8.35 12.05 -13.76
N SER A 187 -8.32 10.72 -13.84
CA SER A 187 -7.11 9.89 -13.75
C SER A 187 -6.64 9.37 -15.12
N ILE A 188 -7.38 9.68 -16.20
CA ILE A 188 -7.10 9.29 -17.59
C ILE A 188 -6.42 10.44 -18.33
#